data_AF-A0A3D9ZQH7-F1
#
_entry.id   AF-A0A3D9ZQH7-F1
#
_cell.length_a   1.000
_cell.length_b   1.000
_cell.length_c   1.000
_cell.angle_alpha   90.00
_cell.angle_beta   90.00
_cell.angle_gamma   90.00
#
_symmetry.space_group_name_H-M   'P 1'
#
loop_
_entity.id
_entity.type
_entity.pdbx_description
1 polymer ?
#
loop_
_entity_poly.entity_id
_entity_poly.type
_entity_poly.pdbx_seq_one_letter_code
_entity_poly.pdbx_strand_id
1 'polypeptide(L)'
;MSRLAQVFTDKKATLLTTAAVSVIVAVVAELARSMFSPVASRYISIINIMLLVVAAVILVLLLDLRENVERFQEKSDLIATRQQVEVLRTSIDRLNKHIGFSIEYYRCGGRGADAMEKFRKLHDAAGAVIRDAPPRAQIFAVNSYVEVFAESNTEEGEQIQRDYLKHFIDRTDCRYHRVLQLKNGRSAGSRQPPLSRLITPAYLDHYREMAAQMTARPQLPILIGEVPAKLPTSYVVVKDPDSSSGKIIWQINQHATDAHDPDAEEMLGIFVITDPQGILIPRFVNWFEMLERTGRRPLQPGDLE
;
A
#
# COMPACT_ATOMS: atom_id res chain seq x y z
N MET A 1 -40.98 -0.80 -12.04
CA MET A 1 -39.86 -0.50 -11.12
C MET A 1 -38.47 -0.52 -11.78
N SER A 2 -38.33 -0.74 -13.10
CA SER A 2 -37.00 -0.87 -13.75
C SER A 2 -36.30 0.44 -14.14
N ARG A 3 -37.03 1.53 -14.44
CA ARG A 3 -36.42 2.80 -14.88
C ARG A 3 -35.81 3.65 -13.75
N LEU A 4 -36.38 3.57 -12.54
CA LEU A 4 -35.88 4.32 -11.38
C LEU A 4 -34.54 3.75 -10.86
N ALA A 5 -34.40 2.42 -10.83
CA ALA A 5 -33.16 1.76 -10.44
C ALA A 5 -32.00 2.07 -11.42
N GLN A 6 -32.29 2.14 -12.72
CA GLN A 6 -31.30 2.48 -13.75
C GLN A 6 -30.82 3.94 -13.62
N VAL A 7 -31.73 4.89 -13.40
CA VAL A 7 -31.38 6.30 -13.13
C VAL A 7 -30.57 6.47 -11.84
N PHE A 8 -30.82 5.67 -10.81
CA PHE A 8 -30.01 5.68 -9.58
C PHE A 8 -28.60 5.09 -9.78
N THR A 9 -28.44 4.14 -10.69
CA THR A 9 -27.16 3.47 -10.96
C THR A 9 -26.27 4.34 -11.86
N ASP A 10 -26.84 4.98 -12.88
CA ASP A 10 -26.13 5.94 -13.74
C ASP A 10 -25.68 7.17 -12.95
N LYS A 11 -26.51 7.63 -11.99
CA LYS A 11 -26.13 8.71 -11.07
C LYS A 11 -24.98 8.31 -10.16
N LYS A 12 -24.92 7.06 -9.67
CA LYS A 12 -23.82 6.57 -8.82
C LYS A 12 -22.51 6.43 -9.59
N ALA A 13 -22.54 5.91 -10.83
CA ALA A 13 -21.37 5.84 -11.69
C ALA A 13 -20.85 7.24 -12.05
N THR A 14 -21.77 8.14 -12.43
CA THR A 14 -21.43 9.55 -12.68
C THR A 14 -20.87 10.21 -11.43
N LEU A 15 -21.43 9.96 -10.23
CA LEU A 15 -20.92 10.47 -8.95
C LEU A 15 -19.52 9.92 -8.62
N LEU A 16 -19.23 8.65 -8.89
CA LEU A 16 -17.92 8.04 -8.66
C LEU A 16 -16.86 8.59 -9.62
N THR A 17 -17.19 8.72 -10.91
CA THR A 17 -16.29 9.35 -11.90
C THR A 17 -16.10 10.83 -11.60
N THR A 18 -17.16 11.56 -11.21
CA THR A 18 -17.06 12.96 -10.82
C THR A 18 -16.25 13.12 -9.54
N ALA A 19 -16.42 12.25 -8.54
CA ALA A 19 -15.64 12.26 -7.31
C ALA A 19 -14.16 11.95 -7.56
N ALA A 20 -13.86 10.95 -8.40
CA ALA A 20 -12.49 10.65 -8.80
C ALA A 20 -11.85 11.83 -9.56
N VAL A 21 -12.58 12.46 -10.48
CA VAL A 21 -12.13 13.67 -11.18
C VAL A 21 -11.99 14.86 -10.23
N SER A 22 -12.87 15.03 -9.25
CA SER A 22 -12.77 16.08 -8.23
C SER A 22 -11.59 15.87 -7.28
N VAL A 23 -11.27 14.62 -6.92
CA VAL A 23 -10.07 14.27 -6.17
C VAL A 23 -8.82 14.54 -7.00
N ILE A 24 -8.84 14.20 -8.30
CA ILE A 24 -7.77 14.54 -9.24
C ILE A 24 -7.58 16.06 -9.33
N VAL A 25 -8.66 16.83 -9.50
CA VAL A 25 -8.61 18.30 -9.60
C VAL A 25 -8.16 18.92 -8.27
N ALA A 26 -8.60 18.40 -7.12
CA ALA A 26 -8.18 18.90 -5.80
C ALA A 26 -6.71 18.60 -5.53
N VAL A 27 -6.23 17.40 -5.87
CA VAL A 27 -4.82 17.01 -5.77
C VAL A 27 -3.99 17.88 -6.72
N VAL A 28 -4.40 18.04 -7.98
CA VAL A 28 -3.72 18.90 -8.96
C VAL A 28 -3.73 20.38 -8.54
N ALA A 29 -4.82 20.88 -7.95
CA ALA A 29 -4.95 22.27 -7.51
C ALA A 29 -4.09 22.56 -6.26
N GLU A 30 -4.06 21.65 -5.29
CA GLU A 30 -3.21 21.79 -4.10
C GLU A 30 -1.72 21.62 -4.48
N LEU A 31 -1.43 20.75 -5.45
CA LEU A 31 -0.11 20.65 -6.07
C LEU A 31 0.28 21.93 -6.81
N ALA A 32 -0.61 22.53 -7.60
CA ALA A 32 -0.38 23.81 -8.28
C ALA A 32 -0.15 24.94 -7.27
N ARG A 33 -0.88 24.95 -6.15
CA ARG A 33 -0.67 25.88 -5.04
C ARG A 33 0.73 25.70 -4.41
N SER A 34 1.22 24.47 -4.32
CA SER A 34 2.58 24.15 -3.86
C SER A 34 3.69 24.52 -4.86
N MET A 35 3.39 24.55 -6.17
CA MET A 35 4.34 24.91 -7.23
C MET A 35 4.74 26.40 -7.23
N PHE A 36 3.91 27.29 -6.67
CA PHE A 36 4.23 28.72 -6.56
C PHE A 36 5.09 29.05 -5.32
N SER A 37 5.51 28.04 -4.56
CA SER A 37 6.47 28.19 -3.46
C SER A 37 7.92 28.03 -3.97
N PRO A 38 8.89 28.90 -3.58
CA PRO A 38 10.28 28.86 -4.05
C PRO A 38 11.08 27.58 -3.72
N VAL A 39 10.50 26.62 -2.99
CA VAL A 39 11.13 25.36 -2.56
C VAL A 39 10.98 24.22 -3.62
N ALA A 40 10.37 24.51 -4.77
CA ALA A 40 9.79 23.52 -5.68
C ALA A 40 10.76 22.53 -6.37
N SER A 41 12.07 22.79 -6.50
CA SER A 41 12.93 21.91 -7.32
C SER A 41 13.13 20.50 -6.76
N ARG A 42 13.01 20.31 -5.44
CA ARG A 42 13.07 18.98 -4.81
C ARG A 42 11.74 18.21 -4.88
N TYR A 43 10.62 18.92 -5.02
CA TYR A 43 9.29 18.32 -5.01
C TYR A 43 8.80 17.92 -6.41
N ILE A 44 9.29 18.54 -7.48
CA ILE A 44 8.90 18.20 -8.87
C ILE A 44 9.11 16.70 -9.17
N SER A 45 10.18 16.10 -8.64
CA SER A 45 10.48 14.68 -8.82
C SER A 45 9.45 13.79 -8.08
N ILE A 46 9.11 14.14 -6.84
CA ILE A 46 8.10 13.45 -6.03
C ILE A 46 6.71 13.59 -6.67
N ILE A 47 6.39 14.77 -7.18
CA ILE A 47 5.12 15.10 -7.84
C ILE A 47 4.97 14.31 -9.14
N ASN A 48 6.00 14.21 -9.98
CA ASN A 48 5.94 13.46 -11.24
C ASN A 48 5.73 11.96 -11.03
N ILE A 49 6.25 11.40 -9.93
CA ILE A 49 6.02 9.99 -9.60
C ILE A 49 4.69 9.82 -8.93
N MET A 50 4.29 10.72 -8.03
CA MET A 50 2.94 10.73 -7.49
C MET A 50 1.94 10.77 -8.64
N LEU A 51 2.19 11.55 -9.69
CA LEU A 51 1.42 11.54 -10.93
C LEU A 51 1.49 10.22 -11.68
N LEU A 52 2.67 9.59 -11.80
CA LEU A 52 2.85 8.30 -12.48
C LEU A 52 2.16 7.15 -11.72
N VAL A 53 2.26 7.21 -10.40
CA VAL A 53 1.66 6.31 -9.42
C VAL A 53 0.15 6.51 -9.41
N VAL A 54 -0.33 7.75 -9.37
CA VAL A 54 -1.74 8.09 -9.53
C VAL A 54 -2.23 7.63 -10.89
N ALA A 55 -1.45 7.77 -11.96
CA ALA A 55 -1.81 7.23 -13.28
C ALA A 55 -1.87 5.68 -13.28
N ALA A 56 -0.96 5.00 -12.58
CA ALA A 56 -0.97 3.54 -12.44
C ALA A 56 -2.14 3.05 -11.57
N VAL A 57 -2.44 3.75 -10.48
CA VAL A 57 -3.61 3.50 -9.62
C VAL A 57 -4.89 3.78 -10.38
N ILE A 58 -4.98 4.89 -11.13
CA ILE A 58 -6.10 5.18 -12.03
C ILE A 58 -6.25 4.06 -13.05
N LEU A 59 -5.16 3.54 -13.63
CA LEU A 59 -5.24 2.44 -14.57
C LEU A 59 -5.80 1.17 -13.93
N VAL A 60 -5.34 0.83 -12.72
CA VAL A 60 -5.83 -0.35 -12.00
C VAL A 60 -7.29 -0.17 -11.57
N LEU A 61 -7.68 1.02 -11.11
CA LEU A 61 -9.08 1.34 -10.81
C LEU A 61 -9.95 1.28 -12.07
N LEU A 62 -9.45 1.73 -13.22
CA LEU A 62 -10.14 1.61 -14.51
C LEU A 62 -10.23 0.15 -14.98
N LEU A 63 -9.22 -0.68 -14.70
CA LEU A 63 -9.24 -2.12 -14.97
C LEU A 63 -10.20 -2.87 -14.04
N ASP A 64 -10.34 -2.43 -12.79
CA ASP A 64 -11.33 -2.99 -11.87
C ASP A 64 -12.76 -2.54 -12.21
N LEU A 65 -12.92 -1.26 -12.58
CA LEU A 65 -14.16 -0.76 -13.19
C LEU A 65 -14.50 -1.56 -14.44
N ARG A 66 -13.53 -1.92 -15.28
CA ARG A 66 -13.74 -2.79 -16.45
C ARG A 66 -14.28 -4.16 -16.05
N GLU A 67 -13.73 -4.81 -15.03
CA GLU A 67 -14.18 -6.13 -14.57
C GLU A 67 -15.60 -6.08 -13.97
N ASN A 68 -15.96 -4.96 -13.33
CA ASN A 68 -17.29 -4.71 -12.78
C ASN A 68 -18.32 -4.27 -13.85
N VAL A 69 -17.89 -3.51 -14.86
CA VAL A 69 -18.71 -3.06 -15.99
C VAL A 69 -18.96 -4.19 -17.00
N GLU A 70 -17.98 -5.09 -17.20
CA GLU A 70 -18.18 -6.31 -18.01
C GLU A 70 -19.26 -7.23 -17.41
N ARG A 71 -19.57 -7.11 -16.10
CA ARG A 71 -20.69 -7.81 -15.45
C ARG A 71 -22.05 -7.10 -15.59
N PHE A 72 -22.14 -5.87 -16.08
CA PHE A 72 -23.34 -5.01 -16.00
C PHE A 72 -23.99 -4.55 -17.34
N GLN A 73 -23.67 -5.22 -18.45
CA GLN A 73 -24.28 -5.09 -19.80
C GLN A 73 -23.86 -3.92 -20.74
N GLU A 74 -23.83 -4.32 -22.02
CA GLU A 74 -23.76 -3.69 -23.35
C GLU A 74 -23.41 -2.19 -23.61
N LYS A 75 -22.25 -2.05 -24.29
CA LYS A 75 -21.98 -1.30 -25.54
C LYS A 75 -22.42 0.17 -25.67
N SER A 76 -21.53 1.07 -25.25
CA SER A 76 -21.02 2.19 -26.08
C SER A 76 -19.78 2.80 -25.42
N ASP A 77 -19.84 3.02 -24.10
CA ASP A 77 -18.74 3.61 -23.32
C ASP A 77 -17.57 2.64 -23.09
N LEU A 78 -17.83 1.35 -23.28
CA LEU A 78 -16.84 0.27 -23.20
C LEU A 78 -15.70 0.43 -24.23
N ILE A 79 -15.96 1.04 -25.39
CA ILE A 79 -14.94 1.21 -26.45
C ILE A 79 -13.98 2.34 -26.09
N ALA A 80 -14.49 3.46 -25.57
CA ALA A 80 -13.67 4.58 -25.13
C ALA A 80 -12.80 4.20 -23.90
N THR A 81 -13.39 3.51 -22.91
CA THR A 81 -12.64 2.99 -21.76
C THR A 81 -11.62 1.93 -22.18
N ARG A 82 -11.95 1.03 -23.11
CA ARG A 82 -10.98 0.06 -23.67
C ARG A 82 -9.81 0.75 -24.37
N GLN A 83 -10.08 1.77 -25.18
CA GLN A 83 -9.03 2.50 -25.89
C GLN A 83 -8.12 3.27 -24.92
N GLN A 84 -8.68 3.87 -23.85
CA GLN A 84 -7.90 4.54 -22.82
C GLN A 84 -7.05 3.55 -22.00
N VAL A 85 -7.62 2.43 -21.57
CA VAL A 85 -6.89 1.37 -20.87
C VAL A 85 -5.76 0.80 -21.73
N GLU A 86 -5.98 0.61 -23.03
CA GLU A 86 -4.97 0.08 -23.95
C GLU A 86 -3.83 1.10 -24.20
N VAL A 87 -4.15 2.39 -24.30
CA VAL A 87 -3.14 3.47 -24.39
C VAL A 87 -2.29 3.54 -23.13
N LEU A 88 -2.91 3.43 -21.95
CA LEU A 88 -2.21 3.42 -20.68
C LEU A 88 -1.35 2.15 -20.52
N ARG A 89 -1.88 0.97 -20.87
CA ARG A 89 -1.13 -0.29 -20.88
C ARG A 89 0.09 -0.20 -21.80
N THR A 90 -0.10 0.26 -23.03
CA THR A 90 1.00 0.48 -23.99
C THR A 90 2.04 1.46 -23.46
N SER A 91 1.61 2.49 -22.73
CA SER A 91 2.52 3.47 -22.12
C SER A 91 3.33 2.85 -20.97
N ILE A 92 2.70 2.02 -20.13
CA ILE A 92 3.39 1.25 -19.08
C ILE A 92 4.36 0.23 -19.71
N ASP A 93 3.94 -0.51 -20.73
CA ASP A 93 4.79 -1.48 -21.40
C ASP A 93 6.02 -0.81 -22.05
N ARG A 94 5.85 0.38 -22.62
CA ARG A 94 6.96 1.20 -23.13
C ARG A 94 7.87 1.68 -22.01
N LEU A 95 7.32 2.12 -20.87
CA LEU A 95 8.09 2.55 -19.69
C LEU A 95 8.90 1.37 -19.12
N ASN A 96 8.27 0.21 -18.96
CA ASN A 96 8.89 -1.03 -18.52
C ASN A 96 10.04 -1.43 -19.46
N LYS A 97 9.82 -1.38 -20.78
CA LYS A 97 10.81 -1.76 -21.79
C LYS A 97 11.99 -0.79 -21.89
N HIS A 98 11.80 0.50 -21.65
CA HIS A 98 12.88 1.49 -21.78
C HIS A 98 13.76 1.63 -20.53
N ILE A 99 13.21 1.33 -19.35
CA ILE A 99 13.88 1.65 -18.09
C ILE A 99 14.20 0.37 -17.29
N GLY A 100 13.75 -0.79 -17.77
CA GLY A 100 13.93 -2.09 -17.10
C GLY A 100 13.05 -2.27 -15.87
N PHE A 101 12.08 -1.37 -15.65
CA PHE A 101 11.08 -1.50 -14.60
C PHE A 101 10.15 -2.68 -14.86
N SER A 102 9.76 -3.38 -13.79
CA SER A 102 8.61 -4.29 -13.80
C SER A 102 7.62 -3.84 -12.73
N ILE A 103 6.34 -3.81 -13.07
CA ILE A 103 5.24 -3.53 -12.15
C ILE A 103 4.23 -4.66 -12.30
N GLU A 104 4.06 -5.44 -11.25
CA GLU A 104 3.09 -6.53 -11.18
C GLU A 104 2.04 -6.23 -10.13
N TYR A 105 0.76 -6.36 -10.49
CA TYR A 105 -0.34 -6.14 -9.56
C TYR A 105 -0.96 -7.48 -9.16
N TYR A 106 -0.98 -7.74 -7.86
CA TYR A 106 -1.62 -8.89 -7.25
C TYR A 106 -2.87 -8.38 -6.54
N ARG A 107 -4.04 -8.81 -7.03
CA ARG A 107 -5.32 -8.40 -6.48
C ARG A 107 -5.62 -9.17 -5.20
N CYS A 108 -6.03 -8.47 -4.16
CA CYS A 108 -6.64 -9.04 -2.98
C CYS A 108 -8.15 -9.21 -3.23
N GLY A 109 -8.68 -10.38 -2.92
CA GLY A 109 -10.13 -10.60 -2.89
C GLY A 109 -10.85 -10.71 -4.25
N GLY A 110 -12.18 -10.67 -4.12
CA GLY A 110 -13.20 -11.10 -5.08
C GLY A 110 -14.31 -11.86 -4.34
N ARG A 111 -15.53 -11.93 -4.88
CA ARG A 111 -16.59 -12.79 -4.31
C ARG A 111 -16.45 -14.21 -4.87
N GLY A 112 -16.53 -15.23 -4.01
CA GLY A 112 -16.58 -16.64 -4.40
C GLY A 112 -15.37 -17.47 -3.96
N ALA A 113 -15.26 -18.69 -4.49
CA ALA A 113 -14.31 -19.71 -4.05
C ALA A 113 -12.83 -19.33 -4.21
N ASP A 114 -12.50 -18.39 -5.11
CA ASP A 114 -11.10 -18.06 -5.46
C ASP A 114 -10.48 -16.96 -4.58
N ALA A 115 -11.24 -16.37 -3.65
CA ALA A 115 -10.77 -15.24 -2.84
C ALA A 115 -9.52 -15.57 -2.02
N MET A 116 -9.50 -16.75 -1.39
CA MET A 116 -8.35 -17.22 -0.59
C MET A 116 -7.15 -17.59 -1.43
N GLU A 117 -7.35 -18.15 -2.63
CA GLU A 117 -6.24 -18.43 -3.53
C GLU A 117 -5.58 -17.14 -4.04
N LYS A 118 -6.36 -16.08 -4.32
CA LYS A 118 -5.81 -14.77 -4.67
C LYS A 118 -5.06 -14.14 -3.49
N PHE A 119 -5.62 -14.24 -2.29
CA PHE A 119 -4.99 -13.75 -1.06
C PHE A 119 -3.66 -14.45 -0.78
N ARG A 120 -3.60 -15.77 -0.96
CA ARG A 120 -2.38 -16.58 -0.90
C ARG A 120 -1.35 -16.13 -1.93
N LYS A 121 -1.71 -16.09 -3.22
CA LYS A 121 -0.80 -15.66 -4.30
C LYS A 121 -0.20 -14.28 -4.05
N LEU A 122 -1.01 -13.36 -3.54
CA LEU A 122 -0.57 -12.03 -3.17
C LEU A 122 0.51 -12.07 -2.07
N HIS A 123 0.26 -12.81 -0.99
CA HIS A 123 1.19 -12.94 0.13
C HIS A 123 2.45 -13.73 -0.25
N ASP A 124 2.33 -14.73 -1.11
CA ASP A 124 3.46 -15.48 -1.65
C ASP A 124 4.37 -14.58 -2.50
N ALA A 125 3.79 -13.73 -3.35
CA ALA A 125 4.54 -12.78 -4.16
C ALA A 125 5.23 -11.71 -3.31
N ALA A 126 4.54 -11.15 -2.31
CA ALA A 126 5.12 -10.24 -1.34
C ALA A 126 6.25 -10.92 -0.54
N GLY A 127 6.01 -12.14 -0.09
CA GLY A 127 6.96 -12.96 0.67
C GLY A 127 8.22 -13.28 -0.12
N ALA A 128 8.07 -13.57 -1.42
CA ALA A 128 9.20 -13.80 -2.32
C ALA A 128 10.14 -12.59 -2.39
N VAL A 129 9.62 -11.37 -2.43
CA VAL A 129 10.45 -10.16 -2.43
C VAL A 129 11.32 -10.06 -1.18
N ILE A 130 10.80 -10.45 -0.01
CA ILE A 130 11.55 -10.42 1.27
C ILE A 130 12.53 -11.60 1.37
N ARG A 131 12.05 -12.79 1.04
CA ARG A 131 12.84 -14.03 1.09
C ARG A 131 14.03 -13.98 0.14
N ASP A 132 13.84 -13.43 -1.06
CA ASP A 132 14.87 -13.41 -2.11
C ASP A 132 15.78 -12.16 -2.02
N ALA A 133 15.60 -11.29 -1.01
CA ALA A 133 16.46 -10.13 -0.83
C ALA A 133 17.94 -10.57 -0.68
N PRO A 134 18.91 -9.86 -1.25
CA PRO A 134 20.32 -10.22 -1.05
C PRO A 134 20.74 -10.02 0.43
N PRO A 135 21.75 -10.75 0.93
CA PRO A 135 22.30 -10.50 2.26
C PRO A 135 22.73 -9.05 2.43
N ARG A 136 22.58 -8.50 3.63
CA ARG A 136 22.85 -7.09 3.96
C ARG A 136 21.94 -6.07 3.24
N ALA A 137 20.86 -6.51 2.58
CA ALA A 137 19.84 -5.60 2.08
C ALA A 137 19.23 -4.76 3.20
N GLN A 138 18.63 -3.63 2.81
CA GLN A 138 17.90 -2.75 3.70
C GLN A 138 16.40 -2.90 3.42
N ILE A 139 15.64 -3.31 4.44
CA ILE A 139 14.21 -3.53 4.38
C ILE A 139 13.52 -2.43 5.19
N PHE A 140 12.84 -1.51 4.51
CA PHE A 140 12.09 -0.42 5.13
C PHE A 140 10.60 -0.67 4.97
N ALA A 141 9.87 -0.84 6.06
CA ALA A 141 8.44 -1.11 6.04
C ALA A 141 7.66 0.04 6.68
N VAL A 142 6.58 0.45 6.04
CA VAL A 142 5.59 1.38 6.59
C VAL A 142 4.25 0.67 6.61
N ASN A 143 3.59 0.68 7.76
CA ASN A 143 2.20 0.26 7.88
C ASN A 143 1.39 1.40 8.45
N SER A 144 0.25 1.68 7.83
CA SER A 144 -0.68 2.69 8.33
C SER A 144 -1.92 2.04 8.91
N TYR A 145 -2.24 2.43 10.14
CA TYR A 145 -3.41 2.02 10.92
C TYR A 145 -4.23 3.26 11.30
N VAL A 146 -4.42 4.15 10.34
CA VAL A 146 -5.34 5.30 10.47
C VAL A 146 -6.78 4.81 10.55
N GLU A 147 -7.05 3.68 9.90
CA GLU A 147 -8.33 3.03 9.75
C GLU A 147 -8.24 1.60 10.29
N VAL A 148 -9.38 1.04 10.70
CA VAL A 148 -9.43 -0.31 11.28
C VAL A 148 -9.37 -1.32 10.13
N PHE A 149 -8.37 -2.19 10.13
CA PHE A 149 -8.28 -3.25 9.13
C PHE A 149 -9.37 -4.29 9.38
N ALA A 150 -10.41 -4.27 8.55
CA ALA A 150 -11.52 -5.22 8.59
C ALA A 150 -11.26 -6.38 7.63
N GLU A 151 -10.11 -7.04 7.76
CA GLU A 151 -9.90 -8.29 7.04
C GLU A 151 -10.68 -9.43 7.69
N SER A 152 -11.08 -10.42 6.87
CA SER A 152 -11.71 -11.63 7.38
C SER A 152 -10.69 -12.37 8.25
N ASN A 153 -10.88 -12.35 9.58
CA ASN A 153 -10.14 -13.15 10.57
C ASN A 153 -10.49 -14.64 10.45
N THR A 154 -10.41 -15.18 9.23
CA THR A 154 -10.46 -16.62 9.01
C THR A 154 -9.12 -17.21 9.44
N GLU A 155 -9.15 -18.39 10.02
CA GLU A 155 -7.94 -19.10 10.45
C GLU A 155 -6.94 -19.29 9.28
N GLU A 156 -7.45 -19.59 8.08
CA GLU A 156 -6.64 -19.73 6.86
C GLU A 156 -5.97 -18.40 6.46
N GLY A 157 -6.73 -17.29 6.46
CA GLY A 157 -6.19 -15.97 6.14
C GLY A 157 -5.11 -15.53 7.12
N GLU A 158 -5.33 -15.75 8.42
CA GLU A 158 -4.33 -15.46 9.45
C GLU A 158 -3.06 -16.30 9.25
N GLN A 159 -3.18 -17.58 8.89
CA GLN A 159 -2.01 -18.43 8.63
C GLN A 159 -1.21 -17.94 7.42
N ILE A 160 -1.88 -17.55 6.34
CA ILE A 160 -1.23 -16.97 5.14
C ILE A 160 -0.43 -15.71 5.53
N GLN A 161 -1.00 -14.84 6.37
CA GLN A 161 -0.29 -13.66 6.86
C GLN A 161 0.91 -14.02 7.73
N ARG A 162 0.78 -15.01 8.62
CA ARG A 162 1.89 -15.49 9.46
C ARG A 162 3.04 -16.04 8.62
N ASP A 163 2.73 -16.81 7.59
CA ASP A 163 3.73 -17.38 6.68
C ASP A 163 4.49 -16.27 5.93
N TYR A 164 3.77 -15.24 5.45
CA TYR A 164 4.39 -14.05 4.87
C TYR A 164 5.27 -13.29 5.88
N LEU A 165 4.77 -13.03 7.08
CA LEU A 165 5.48 -12.25 8.10
C LEU A 165 6.72 -12.96 8.63
N LYS A 166 6.71 -14.30 8.65
CA LYS A 166 7.87 -15.13 8.99
C LYS A 166 9.09 -14.82 8.14
N HIS A 167 8.89 -14.44 6.87
CA HIS A 167 10.02 -14.03 6.02
C HIS A 167 10.76 -12.79 6.54
N PHE A 168 10.14 -11.89 7.30
CA PHE A 168 10.86 -10.78 7.94
C PHE A 168 11.67 -11.26 9.14
N ILE A 169 11.09 -12.15 9.94
CA ILE A 169 11.70 -12.75 11.13
C ILE A 169 12.96 -13.53 10.76
N ASP A 170 12.92 -14.29 9.67
CA ASP A 170 14.03 -15.16 9.25
C ASP A 170 15.22 -14.36 8.66
N ARG A 171 15.02 -13.11 8.24
CA ARG A 171 16.06 -12.27 7.58
C ARG A 171 16.92 -11.48 8.56
N THR A 172 17.57 -12.19 9.48
CA THR A 172 18.50 -11.59 10.48
C THR A 172 19.78 -11.03 9.86
N ASP A 173 20.07 -11.38 8.60
CA ASP A 173 21.20 -10.91 7.79
C ASP A 173 20.93 -9.55 7.09
N CYS A 174 19.70 -9.03 7.18
CA CYS A 174 19.28 -7.76 6.60
C CYS A 174 19.08 -6.69 7.68
N ARG A 175 19.22 -5.41 7.31
CA ARG A 175 18.76 -4.30 8.14
C ARG A 175 17.26 -4.13 7.96
N TYR A 176 16.49 -4.29 9.02
CA TYR A 176 15.03 -4.23 8.96
C TYR A 176 14.47 -3.14 9.86
N HIS A 177 13.88 -2.11 9.24
CA HIS A 177 13.28 -1.00 9.95
C HIS A 177 11.79 -0.91 9.59
N ARG A 178 10.91 -0.87 10.59
CA ARG A 178 9.47 -0.70 10.40
C ARG A 178 8.95 0.52 11.14
N VAL A 179 8.08 1.28 10.47
CA VAL A 179 7.34 2.42 11.00
C VAL A 179 5.85 2.09 10.99
N LEU A 180 5.20 2.26 12.14
CA LEU A 180 3.76 2.11 12.32
C LEU A 180 3.12 3.50 12.40
N GLN A 181 2.29 3.87 11.43
CA GLN A 181 1.58 5.14 11.42
C GLN A 181 0.23 4.99 12.15
N LEU A 182 0.02 5.78 13.21
CA LEU A 182 -1.20 5.73 14.04
C LEU A 182 -1.92 7.08 14.02
N LYS A 183 -3.28 7.08 13.92
CA LYS A 183 -4.15 8.28 13.73
C LYS A 183 -3.78 9.49 14.60
N ASN A 184 -3.35 9.27 15.85
CA ASN A 184 -2.96 10.33 16.80
C ASN A 184 -1.60 10.10 17.46
N GLY A 185 -0.72 9.29 16.84
CA GLY A 185 0.58 8.80 17.35
C GLY A 185 0.87 9.20 18.80
N ARG A 186 0.50 8.35 19.77
CA ARG A 186 0.44 8.58 21.23
C ARG A 186 0.94 9.96 21.71
N SER A 187 0.23 11.02 21.33
CA SER A 187 0.42 12.33 21.93
C SER A 187 -0.19 12.25 23.32
N ALA A 188 0.56 12.67 24.34
CA ALA A 188 0.16 12.62 25.74
C ALA A 188 -1.26 13.18 25.90
N GLY A 189 -2.23 12.31 26.19
CA GLY A 189 -3.65 12.68 26.36
C GLY A 189 -4.63 12.09 25.34
N SER A 190 -4.17 11.50 24.23
CA SER A 190 -5.07 10.82 23.29
C SER A 190 -5.45 9.40 23.78
N ARG A 191 -6.76 9.16 24.00
CA ARG A 191 -7.32 7.82 24.23
C ARG A 191 -7.32 7.01 22.92
N GLN A 192 -6.14 6.63 22.43
CA GLN A 192 -6.09 5.67 21.34
C GLN A 192 -6.42 4.26 21.86
N PRO A 193 -7.17 3.45 21.09
CA PRO A 193 -7.29 2.03 21.38
C PRO A 193 -5.91 1.37 21.33
N PRO A 194 -5.68 0.29 22.11
CA PRO A 194 -4.43 -0.46 22.04
C PRO A 194 -4.21 -0.99 20.62
N LEU A 195 -2.94 -1.15 20.22
CA LEU A 195 -2.58 -1.58 18.87
C LEU A 195 -3.24 -2.91 18.50
N SER A 196 -3.40 -3.81 19.48
CA SER A 196 -4.11 -5.09 19.38
C SER A 196 -5.55 -5.00 18.87
N ARG A 197 -6.19 -3.82 18.93
CA ARG A 197 -7.53 -3.58 18.37
C ARG A 197 -7.52 -2.99 16.97
N LEU A 198 -6.37 -2.60 16.45
CA LEU A 198 -6.22 -1.93 15.16
C LEU A 198 -5.62 -2.85 14.08
N ILE A 199 -5.05 -3.98 14.49
CA ILE A 199 -4.28 -4.88 13.61
C ILE A 199 -4.76 -6.32 13.75
N THR A 200 -4.52 -7.14 12.73
CA THR A 200 -4.84 -8.57 12.79
C THR A 200 -3.93 -9.30 13.78
N PRO A 201 -4.37 -10.45 14.33
CA PRO A 201 -3.55 -11.25 15.25
C PRO A 201 -2.18 -11.62 14.68
N ALA A 202 -2.09 -11.91 13.38
CA ALA A 202 -0.84 -12.25 12.70
C ALA A 202 0.21 -11.12 12.77
N TYR A 203 -0.21 -9.88 12.51
CA TYR A 203 0.67 -8.71 12.61
C TYR A 203 1.06 -8.40 14.06
N LEU A 204 0.13 -8.60 15.01
CA LEU A 204 0.41 -8.41 16.43
C LEU A 204 1.51 -9.37 16.92
N ASP A 205 1.38 -10.65 16.56
CA ASP A 205 2.36 -11.66 16.94
C ASP A 205 3.72 -11.43 16.27
N HIS A 206 3.73 -10.97 15.01
CA HIS A 206 4.95 -10.53 14.35
C HIS A 206 5.64 -9.39 15.11
N TYR A 207 4.90 -8.36 15.52
CA TYR A 207 5.49 -7.25 16.28
C TYR A 207 6.02 -7.68 17.64
N ARG A 208 5.34 -8.62 18.32
CA ARG A 208 5.82 -9.20 19.58
C ARG A 208 7.14 -9.95 19.39
N GLU A 209 7.22 -10.80 18.36
CA GLU A 209 8.43 -11.55 18.05
C GLU A 209 9.60 -10.63 17.71
N MET A 210 9.39 -9.63 16.84
CA MET A 210 10.44 -8.69 16.49
C MET A 210 10.89 -7.84 17.69
N ALA A 211 9.97 -7.42 18.56
CA ALA A 211 10.32 -6.70 19.79
C ALA A 211 11.15 -7.59 20.75
N ALA A 212 10.77 -8.87 20.89
CA ALA A 212 11.55 -9.84 21.66
C ALA A 212 12.97 -10.02 21.09
N GLN A 213 13.12 -10.08 19.76
CA GLN A 213 14.43 -10.14 19.10
C GLN A 213 15.28 -8.89 19.32
N MET A 214 14.67 -7.70 19.27
CA MET A 214 15.38 -6.44 19.58
C MET A 214 15.95 -6.44 21.01
N THR A 215 15.22 -7.03 21.97
CA THR A 215 15.70 -7.16 23.37
C THR A 215 16.73 -8.27 23.54
N ALA A 216 16.47 -9.46 22.98
CA ALA A 216 17.32 -10.64 23.15
C ALA A 216 18.63 -10.56 22.34
N ARG A 217 18.62 -9.83 21.22
CA ARG A 217 19.74 -9.72 20.27
C ARG A 217 19.92 -8.27 19.81
N PRO A 218 20.35 -7.36 20.71
CA PRO A 218 20.45 -5.92 20.43
C PRO A 218 21.45 -5.57 19.31
N GLN A 219 22.32 -6.50 18.93
CA GLN A 219 23.23 -6.37 17.78
C GLN A 219 22.52 -6.53 16.43
N LEU A 220 21.32 -7.09 16.38
CA LEU A 220 20.57 -7.21 15.13
C LEU A 220 20.10 -5.83 14.69
N PRO A 221 20.22 -5.50 13.38
CA PRO A 221 19.81 -4.21 12.84
C PRO A 221 18.28 -4.13 12.62
N ILE A 222 17.51 -4.45 13.67
CA ILE A 222 16.06 -4.46 13.70
C ILE A 222 15.58 -3.23 14.48
N LEU A 223 14.69 -2.44 13.88
CA LEU A 223 14.04 -1.31 14.54
C LEU A 223 12.56 -1.28 14.20
N ILE A 224 11.70 -1.25 15.21
CA ILE A 224 10.27 -1.00 15.04
C ILE A 224 9.87 0.20 15.88
N GLY A 225 9.18 1.16 15.27
CA GLY A 225 8.67 2.31 15.99
C GLY A 225 7.36 2.82 15.42
N GLU A 226 6.67 3.62 16.23
CA GLU A 226 5.43 4.29 15.85
C GLU A 226 5.68 5.77 15.55
N VAL A 227 4.86 6.33 14.67
CA VAL A 227 4.82 7.75 14.31
C VAL A 227 3.37 8.23 14.17
N PRO A 228 3.11 9.53 14.31
CA PRO A 228 1.83 10.11 13.92
C PRO A 228 1.54 9.84 12.44
N ALA A 229 0.31 9.41 12.16
CA ALA A 229 -0.09 9.18 10.79
C ALA A 229 -0.13 10.47 9.99
N LYS A 230 0.35 10.39 8.74
CA LYS A 230 0.30 11.49 7.78
C LYS A 230 -0.51 11.13 6.55
N LEU A 231 -0.41 9.86 6.13
CA LEU A 231 -1.06 9.33 4.93
C LEU A 231 -1.48 7.88 5.20
N PRO A 232 -2.64 7.42 4.71
CA PRO A 232 -3.06 6.03 4.78
C PRO A 232 -2.32 5.21 3.70
N THR A 233 -1.03 4.94 3.91
CA THR A 233 -0.22 4.14 2.98
C THR A 233 0.50 3.02 3.71
N SER A 234 0.63 1.87 3.06
CA SER A 234 1.43 0.76 3.57
C SER A 234 2.33 0.25 2.46
N TYR A 235 3.63 0.20 2.69
CA TYR A 235 4.59 -0.29 1.71
C TYR A 235 5.82 -0.92 2.38
N VAL A 236 6.54 -1.74 1.62
CA VAL A 236 7.84 -2.27 1.98
C VAL A 236 8.81 -2.00 0.85
N VAL A 237 9.99 -1.49 1.18
CA VAL A 237 11.12 -1.32 0.27
C VAL A 237 12.18 -2.32 0.64
N VAL A 238 12.60 -3.13 -0.31
CA VAL A 238 13.82 -3.94 -0.24
C VAL A 238 14.86 -3.28 -1.12
N LYS A 239 15.82 -2.59 -0.52
CA LYS A 239 16.92 -1.92 -1.21
C LYS A 239 18.17 -2.81 -1.19
N ASP A 240 18.75 -3.01 -2.37
CA ASP A 240 19.96 -3.81 -2.52
C ASP A 240 21.14 -3.18 -1.76
N PRO A 241 22.05 -4.00 -1.22
CA PRO A 241 23.26 -3.52 -0.56
C PRO A 241 24.08 -2.69 -1.55
N ASP A 242 24.57 -1.54 -1.10
CA ASP A 242 25.49 -0.68 -1.84
C ASP A 242 24.95 -0.15 -3.20
N SER A 243 23.64 -0.27 -3.44
CA SER A 243 22.96 0.20 -4.66
C SER A 243 21.75 1.09 -4.34
N SER A 244 21.29 1.85 -5.35
CA SER A 244 19.98 2.53 -5.34
C SER A 244 18.85 1.64 -5.85
N SER A 245 19.14 0.45 -6.39
CA SER A 245 18.16 -0.51 -6.91
C SER A 245 17.43 -1.27 -5.81
N GLY A 246 16.35 -1.95 -6.20
CA GLY A 246 15.64 -2.84 -5.31
C GLY A 246 14.23 -3.18 -5.78
N LYS A 247 13.39 -3.55 -4.81
CA LYS A 247 11.98 -3.87 -5.02
C LYS A 247 11.08 -3.15 -4.02
N ILE A 248 9.85 -2.87 -4.43
CA ILE A 248 8.83 -2.24 -3.61
C ILE A 248 7.61 -3.16 -3.59
N ILE A 249 7.10 -3.47 -2.40
CA ILE A 249 5.77 -4.01 -2.19
C ILE A 249 4.91 -2.82 -1.77
N TRP A 250 3.90 -2.47 -2.54
CA TRP A 250 3.03 -1.35 -2.19
C TRP A 250 1.59 -1.78 -2.11
N GLN A 251 1.03 -1.72 -0.91
CA GLN A 251 -0.32 -2.14 -0.61
C GLN A 251 -1.32 -1.04 -0.93
N ILE A 252 -2.41 -1.43 -1.58
CA ILE A 252 -3.53 -0.57 -1.91
C ILE A 252 -4.73 -1.05 -1.08
N ASN A 253 -5.36 -0.09 -0.42
CA ASN A 253 -6.55 -0.31 0.39
C ASN A 253 -7.74 0.46 -0.21
N GLN A 254 -8.94 0.07 0.19
CA GLN A 254 -10.16 0.86 0.00
C GLN A 254 -11.00 0.82 1.26
N HIS A 255 -11.91 1.79 1.43
CA HIS A 255 -12.91 1.70 2.49
C HIS A 255 -13.81 0.48 2.27
N ALA A 256 -14.00 -0.30 3.33
CA ALA A 256 -14.84 -1.49 3.32
C ALA A 256 -16.31 -1.07 3.21
N THR A 257 -16.90 -1.27 2.03
CA THR A 257 -18.27 -0.83 1.72
C THR A 257 -19.37 -1.58 2.49
N ASP A 258 -19.06 -2.76 3.02
CA ASP A 258 -19.98 -3.66 3.72
C ASP A 258 -19.69 -3.76 5.25
N ALA A 259 -18.76 -2.96 5.77
CA ALA A 259 -18.40 -2.98 7.19
C ALA A 259 -19.38 -2.18 8.06
N HIS A 260 -19.58 -2.61 9.31
CA HIS A 260 -20.34 -1.84 10.30
C HIS A 260 -19.61 -0.56 10.73
N ASP A 261 -18.28 -0.51 10.57
CA ASP A 261 -17.46 0.65 10.86
C ASP A 261 -17.18 1.43 9.56
N PRO A 262 -17.63 2.70 9.45
CA PRO A 262 -17.39 3.51 8.25
C PRO A 262 -15.91 3.88 8.05
N ASP A 263 -15.07 3.74 9.08
CA ASP A 263 -13.62 3.94 9.03
C ASP A 263 -12.86 2.60 8.85
N ALA A 264 -13.53 1.55 8.35
CA ALA A 264 -12.89 0.28 8.06
C ALA A 264 -12.24 0.28 6.67
N GLU A 265 -11.01 -0.23 6.57
CA GLU A 265 -10.35 -0.52 5.29
C GLU A 265 -10.32 -2.02 5.00
N GLU A 266 -10.41 -2.36 3.73
CA GLU A 266 -10.05 -3.67 3.20
C GLU A 266 -8.92 -3.55 2.17
N MET A 267 -8.07 -4.57 2.11
CA MET A 267 -7.00 -4.62 1.12
C MET A 267 -7.59 -4.86 -0.27
N LEU A 268 -7.24 -4.00 -1.23
CA LEU A 268 -7.53 -4.19 -2.66
C LEU A 268 -6.49 -5.05 -3.35
N GLY A 269 -5.23 -4.96 -2.93
CA GLY A 269 -4.13 -5.69 -3.52
C GLY A 269 -2.78 -5.09 -3.19
N ILE A 270 -1.74 -5.59 -3.85
CA ILE A 270 -0.40 -5.04 -3.79
C ILE A 270 0.16 -4.85 -5.21
N PHE A 271 1.02 -3.86 -5.35
CA PHE A 271 1.99 -3.80 -6.44
C PHE A 271 3.32 -4.36 -5.98
N VAL A 272 3.92 -5.22 -6.78
CA VAL A 272 5.34 -5.59 -6.69
C VAL A 272 6.08 -4.87 -7.80
N ILE A 273 6.94 -3.93 -7.43
CA ILE A 273 7.67 -3.08 -8.36
C ILE A 273 9.15 -3.45 -8.28
N THR A 274 9.76 -3.83 -9.40
CA THR A 274 11.21 -4.02 -9.52
C THR A 274 11.84 -2.79 -10.15
N ASP A 275 12.79 -2.19 -9.44
CA ASP A 275 13.46 -0.93 -9.80
C ASP A 275 14.98 -1.15 -9.95
N PRO A 276 15.44 -1.71 -11.08
CA PRO A 276 16.86 -2.01 -11.26
C PRO A 276 17.72 -0.76 -11.42
N GLN A 277 17.13 0.37 -11.82
CA GLN A 277 17.84 1.63 -12.04
C GLN A 277 17.82 2.54 -10.80
N GLY A 278 17.09 2.16 -9.75
CA GLY A 278 16.99 2.92 -8.51
C GLY A 278 16.34 4.29 -8.67
N ILE A 279 15.33 4.40 -9.52
CA ILE A 279 14.62 5.67 -9.73
C ILE A 279 13.54 5.88 -8.65
N LEU A 280 12.86 4.83 -8.18
CA LEU A 280 11.80 4.90 -7.18
C LEU A 280 12.31 4.61 -5.75
N ILE A 281 13.20 3.63 -5.60
CA ILE A 281 13.69 3.16 -4.29
C ILE A 281 14.22 4.31 -3.42
N PRO A 282 15.13 5.21 -3.88
CA PRO A 282 15.63 6.30 -3.04
C PRO A 282 14.53 7.24 -2.53
N ARG A 283 13.42 7.33 -3.26
CA ARG A 283 12.32 8.25 -2.95
C ARG A 283 11.38 7.65 -1.92
N PHE A 284 11.08 6.36 -2.00
CA PHE A 284 10.37 5.65 -0.93
C PHE A 284 11.23 5.58 0.34
N VAL A 285 12.54 5.37 0.23
CA VAL A 285 13.46 5.46 1.39
C VAL A 285 13.44 6.86 2.00
N ASN A 286 13.54 7.92 1.19
CA ASN A 286 13.44 9.29 1.69
C ASN A 286 12.08 9.58 2.35
N TRP A 287 10.99 9.01 1.83
CA TRP A 287 9.67 9.10 2.48
C TRP A 287 9.68 8.40 3.84
N PHE A 288 10.20 7.17 3.92
CA PHE A 288 10.37 6.45 5.18
C PHE A 288 11.17 7.28 6.20
N GLU A 289 12.33 7.81 5.80
CA GLU A 289 13.17 8.64 6.67
C GLU A 289 12.47 9.92 7.11
N MET A 290 11.67 10.54 6.24
CA MET A 290 10.86 11.70 6.59
C MET A 290 9.82 11.35 7.66
N LEU A 291 9.19 10.18 7.59
CA LEU A 291 8.27 9.70 8.63
C LEU A 291 9.02 9.49 9.95
N GLU A 292 10.18 8.83 9.90
CA GLU A 292 11.00 8.57 11.09
C GLU A 292 11.40 9.86 11.83
N ARG A 293 11.79 10.91 11.08
CA ARG A 293 12.17 12.23 11.64
C ARG A 293 11.02 12.96 12.33
N THR A 294 9.77 12.54 12.15
CA THR A 294 8.60 13.22 12.73
C THR A 294 8.32 12.88 14.19
N GLY A 295 9.22 12.11 14.82
CA GLY A 295 9.13 11.76 16.24
C GLY A 295 8.92 10.28 16.47
N ARG A 296 9.70 9.42 15.81
CA ARG A 296 9.63 7.96 16.03
C ARG A 296 9.81 7.62 17.51
N ARG A 297 8.82 6.95 18.08
CA ARG A 297 8.94 6.27 19.38
C ARG A 297 9.21 4.78 19.13
N PRO A 298 10.28 4.18 19.66
CA PRO A 298 10.48 2.74 19.60
C PRO A 298 9.34 2.00 20.29
N LEU A 299 8.85 0.94 19.64
CA LEU A 299 7.78 0.12 20.19
C LEU A 299 8.27 -0.60 21.45
N GLN A 300 7.51 -0.52 22.54
CA GLN A 300 7.81 -1.19 23.81
C GLN A 300 6.95 -2.45 23.96
N PRO A 301 7.37 -3.47 24.72
CA PRO A 301 6.58 -4.67 24.95
C PRO A 301 5.15 -4.40 25.44
N GLY A 302 4.98 -3.44 26.37
CA GLY A 302 3.65 -3.05 26.89
C GLY A 302 2.75 -2.34 25.88
N ASP A 303 3.25 -1.97 24.70
CA ASP A 303 2.42 -1.44 23.61
C ASP A 303 1.69 -2.54 22.83
N LEU A 304 2.08 -3.80 23.06
CA LEU A 304 1.65 -5.00 22.35
C LEU A 304 0.76 -5.92 23.21
N GLU A 305 0.34 -5.46 24.38
CA GLU A 305 -0.57 -6.17 25.30
C GLU A 305 -2.05 -6.00 24.91
#